data_AF-A0A0D2RQA0-F1
#
_entry.id   AF-A0A0D2RQA0-F1
#
_cell.length_a   1.000
_cell.length_b   1.000
_cell.length_c   1.000
_cell.angle_alpha   90.00
_cell.angle_beta   90.00
_cell.angle_gamma   90.00
#
_symmetry.space_group_name_H-M   'P 1'
#
loop_
_entity.id
_entity.type
_entity.pdbx_description
1 polymer ?
#
loop_
_entity_poly.entity_id
_entity_poly.type
_entity_poly.pdbx_seq_one_letter_code
_entity_poly.pdbx_strand_id
1 'polypeptide(L)'
;MTFKLGEGKVAKGLDNGITTMKKGERVLFTLPPDFGYGAEGRDGVPPDSIVQFDVELLSWITVVDICKDGGIIKKIMEKGERNERPSDLDEVLVKYQVALADGTIVAKASEEGYEFYVKDGHLFPALTKAIVTMKRGEKVKLIVQPKYAFGDKGKEATDGFPSIPPNSVLNVELELVSFKPVIDVTGDSKVFKKILKEGEGALVANEGAAVTISYIAWLEDGTVFERKGVDGGQPLEFITDEEQVIPGLDRAAATMKKGEQALLTVSPEYGFGSVVAERDLAVVPPSSNLVYEVEMLDFVK
;
A
#
# COMPACT_ATOMS: atom_id res chain seq x y z
N MET A 1 24.51 -21.39 -9.63
CA MET A 1 25.06 -20.73 -8.43
C MET A 1 24.12 -19.58 -8.06
N THR A 2 23.90 -19.32 -6.77
CA THR A 2 23.14 -18.14 -6.29
C THR A 2 24.05 -17.33 -5.39
N PHE A 3 24.15 -16.03 -5.63
CA PHE A 3 24.98 -15.13 -4.83
C PHE A 3 24.42 -13.70 -4.85
N LYS A 4 24.91 -12.86 -3.95
CA LYS A 4 24.57 -11.44 -3.90
C LYS A 4 25.59 -10.67 -4.74
N LEU A 5 25.11 -9.92 -5.73
CA LEU A 5 25.93 -9.11 -6.61
C LEU A 5 26.63 -7.99 -5.85
N GLY A 6 27.86 -7.67 -6.26
CA GLY A 6 28.64 -6.56 -5.72
C GLY A 6 29.35 -6.84 -4.39
N GLU A 7 29.30 -8.08 -3.90
CA GLU A 7 30.06 -8.53 -2.71
C GLU A 7 31.41 -9.17 -3.07
N GLY A 8 31.85 -9.09 -4.34
CA GLY A 8 33.13 -9.67 -4.78
C GLY A 8 33.16 -11.20 -4.75
N LYS A 9 31.99 -11.85 -4.83
CA LYS A 9 31.88 -13.33 -4.88
C LYS A 9 32.27 -13.92 -6.24
N VAL A 10 32.36 -13.07 -7.26
CA VAL A 10 32.76 -13.40 -8.62
C VAL A 10 33.76 -12.36 -9.14
N ALA A 11 34.35 -12.59 -10.31
CA ALA A 11 35.24 -11.64 -10.96
C ALA A 11 34.54 -10.27 -11.12
N LYS A 12 35.27 -9.17 -10.93
CA LYS A 12 34.74 -7.80 -10.93
C LYS A 12 33.95 -7.48 -12.21
N GLY A 13 34.46 -7.88 -13.36
CA GLY A 13 33.79 -7.70 -14.65
C GLY A 13 32.51 -8.51 -14.77
N LEU A 14 32.42 -9.65 -14.10
CA LEU A 14 31.22 -10.47 -14.08
C LEU A 14 30.15 -9.87 -13.16
N ASP A 15 30.54 -9.36 -11.99
CA ASP A 15 29.64 -8.62 -11.09
C ASP A 15 29.00 -7.44 -11.83
N ASN A 16 29.80 -6.67 -12.58
CA ASN A 16 29.31 -5.57 -13.40
C ASN A 16 28.45 -6.06 -14.57
N GLY A 17 28.91 -7.08 -15.30
CA GLY A 17 28.25 -7.60 -16.50
C GLY A 17 26.85 -8.16 -16.22
N ILE A 18 26.68 -8.88 -15.10
CA ILE A 18 25.38 -9.47 -14.76
C ILE A 18 24.31 -8.38 -14.53
N THR A 19 24.69 -7.18 -14.08
CA THR A 19 23.72 -6.08 -13.86
C THR A 19 23.06 -5.57 -15.14
N THR A 20 23.62 -5.87 -16.31
CA THR A 20 23.06 -5.45 -17.61
C THR A 20 22.15 -6.50 -18.23
N MET A 21 22.12 -7.72 -17.69
CA MET A 21 21.40 -8.84 -18.24
C MET A 21 19.91 -8.81 -17.91
N LYS A 22 19.09 -9.36 -18.81
CA LYS A 22 17.67 -9.66 -18.61
C LYS A 22 17.48 -11.08 -18.08
N LYS A 23 16.32 -11.33 -17.45
CA LYS A 23 15.95 -12.68 -17.00
C LYS A 23 15.90 -13.64 -18.19
N GLY A 24 16.56 -14.79 -18.05
CA GLY A 24 16.71 -15.82 -19.08
C GLY A 24 17.75 -15.52 -20.14
N GLU A 25 18.45 -14.38 -20.08
CA GLU A 25 19.49 -14.04 -21.04
C GLU A 25 20.74 -14.90 -20.82
N ARG A 26 21.35 -15.36 -21.93
CA ARG A 26 22.63 -16.06 -21.93
C ARG A 26 23.68 -15.25 -22.69
N VAL A 27 24.81 -14.97 -22.05
CA VAL A 27 25.87 -14.07 -22.54
C VAL A 27 27.24 -14.70 -22.29
N LEU A 28 28.13 -14.58 -23.28
CA LEU A 28 29.56 -14.88 -23.12
C LEU A 28 30.31 -13.60 -22.76
N PHE A 29 30.72 -13.46 -21.49
CA PHE A 29 31.59 -12.38 -21.06
C PHE A 29 33.04 -12.73 -21.33
N THR A 30 33.77 -11.84 -22.01
CA THR A 30 35.24 -11.91 -22.14
C THR A 30 35.85 -10.79 -21.32
N LEU A 31 36.57 -11.14 -20.25
CA LEU A 31 37.09 -10.20 -19.27
C LEU A 31 38.61 -10.12 -19.36
N PRO A 32 39.19 -8.92 -19.58
CA PRO A 32 40.63 -8.73 -19.46
C PRO A 32 41.08 -8.87 -18.00
N PRO A 33 42.38 -9.04 -17.72
CA PRO A 33 42.90 -9.32 -16.39
C PRO A 33 42.37 -8.40 -15.28
N ASP A 34 42.32 -7.08 -15.51
CA ASP A 34 41.86 -6.07 -14.55
C ASP A 34 40.39 -6.23 -14.11
N PHE A 35 39.60 -6.94 -14.90
CA PHE A 35 38.20 -7.27 -14.62
C PHE A 35 37.99 -8.77 -14.35
N GLY A 36 39.02 -9.59 -14.57
CA GLY A 36 39.08 -11.01 -14.26
C GLY A 36 39.74 -11.26 -12.90
N TYR A 37 40.92 -11.86 -12.92
CA TYR A 37 41.68 -12.26 -11.71
C TYR A 37 43.05 -11.55 -11.57
N GLY A 38 43.34 -10.57 -12.42
CA GLY A 38 44.53 -9.72 -12.33
C GLY A 38 45.88 -10.46 -12.38
N ALA A 39 46.92 -9.78 -11.92
CA ALA A 39 48.31 -10.27 -11.89
C ALA A 39 48.55 -11.40 -10.88
N GLU A 40 47.62 -11.63 -9.95
CA GLU A 40 47.73 -12.74 -9.00
C GLU A 40 47.16 -14.05 -9.58
N GLY A 41 46.22 -13.95 -10.52
CA GLY A 41 45.48 -15.11 -11.00
C GLY A 41 44.64 -15.74 -9.89
N ARG A 42 44.31 -17.03 -10.04
CA ARG A 42 43.70 -17.87 -9.00
C ARG A 42 43.95 -19.33 -9.30
N ASP A 43 43.47 -20.22 -8.43
CA ASP A 43 43.51 -21.65 -8.70
C ASP A 43 42.89 -21.98 -10.07
N GLY A 44 43.69 -22.60 -10.94
CA GLY A 44 43.36 -22.94 -12.33
C GLY A 44 43.40 -21.78 -13.34
N VAL A 45 43.73 -20.54 -12.95
CA VAL A 45 43.84 -19.39 -13.86
C VAL A 45 45.17 -18.65 -13.64
N PRO A 46 46.09 -18.68 -14.62
CA PRO A 46 47.37 -17.97 -14.50
C PRO A 46 47.22 -16.45 -14.31
N PRO A 47 48.22 -15.80 -13.70
CA PRO A 47 48.38 -14.35 -13.75
C PRO A 47 48.11 -13.75 -15.13
N ASP A 48 47.48 -12.59 -15.17
CA ASP A 48 47.28 -11.77 -16.37
C ASP A 48 46.51 -12.48 -17.52
N SER A 49 45.71 -13.49 -17.19
CA SER A 49 44.87 -14.19 -18.17
C SER A 49 43.60 -13.41 -18.52
N ILE A 50 43.25 -13.40 -19.81
CA ILE A 50 41.89 -13.08 -20.26
C ILE A 50 41.01 -14.30 -19.94
N VAL A 51 39.87 -14.07 -19.29
CA VAL A 51 38.94 -15.12 -18.89
C VAL A 51 37.60 -14.97 -19.59
N GLN A 52 37.00 -16.09 -19.96
CA GLN A 52 35.67 -16.13 -20.58
C GLN A 52 34.67 -16.85 -19.69
N PHE A 53 33.48 -16.27 -19.54
CA PHE A 53 32.37 -16.83 -18.78
C PHE A 53 31.12 -16.90 -19.65
N ASP A 54 30.62 -18.11 -19.88
CA ASP A 54 29.29 -18.33 -20.45
C ASP A 54 28.27 -18.34 -19.30
N VAL A 55 27.41 -17.33 -19.26
CA VAL A 55 26.50 -17.07 -18.13
C VAL A 55 25.07 -16.97 -18.61
N GLU A 56 24.18 -17.68 -17.93
CA GLU A 56 22.74 -17.57 -18.08
C GLU A 56 22.11 -17.00 -16.80
N LEU A 57 21.38 -15.88 -16.91
CA LEU A 57 20.73 -15.25 -15.76
C LEU A 57 19.34 -15.82 -15.53
N LEU A 58 19.24 -16.83 -14.66
CA LEU A 58 17.96 -17.52 -14.41
C LEU A 58 16.93 -16.65 -13.67
N SER A 59 17.33 -15.99 -12.59
CA SER A 59 16.46 -15.13 -11.76
C SER A 59 17.26 -14.30 -10.76
N TRP A 60 16.62 -13.30 -10.15
CA TRP A 60 17.15 -12.57 -9.01
C TRP A 60 16.02 -12.16 -8.07
N ILE A 61 16.36 -11.88 -6.81
CA ILE A 61 15.46 -11.33 -5.79
C ILE A 61 15.97 -9.95 -5.45
N THR A 62 15.08 -8.96 -5.46
CA THR A 62 15.43 -7.61 -4.99
C THR A 62 15.41 -7.59 -3.47
N VAL A 63 16.50 -7.13 -2.86
CA VAL A 63 16.64 -6.98 -1.40
C VAL A 63 16.79 -5.51 -1.06
N VAL A 64 15.94 -5.01 -0.16
CA VAL A 64 15.90 -3.61 0.26
C VAL A 64 16.04 -3.56 1.78
N ASP A 65 17.00 -2.80 2.28
CA ASP A 65 17.03 -2.39 3.69
C ASP A 65 16.16 -1.13 3.84
N ILE A 66 14.95 -1.30 4.38
CA ILE A 66 13.93 -0.25 4.41
C ILE A 66 14.40 0.94 5.25
N CYS A 67 15.08 0.66 6.37
CA CYS A 67 15.53 1.67 7.32
C CYS A 67 16.99 2.08 7.12
N LYS A 68 17.72 1.42 6.20
CA LYS A 68 19.15 1.63 5.95
C LYS A 68 20.03 1.41 7.18
N ASP A 69 19.56 0.57 8.11
CA ASP A 69 20.19 0.30 9.39
C ASP A 69 20.21 -1.19 9.75
N GLY A 70 19.97 -2.05 8.74
CA GLY A 70 19.88 -3.50 8.86
C GLY A 70 18.64 -4.01 9.59
N GLY A 71 17.75 -3.13 10.05
CA GLY A 71 16.66 -3.50 10.94
C GLY A 71 15.47 -4.14 10.26
N ILE A 72 15.17 -3.77 9.01
CA ILE A 72 14.09 -4.37 8.21
C ILE A 72 14.62 -4.68 6.82
N ILE A 73 14.92 -5.95 6.59
CA ILE A 73 15.37 -6.42 5.28
C ILE A 73 14.18 -6.99 4.52
N LYS A 74 13.74 -6.31 3.46
CA LYS A 74 12.66 -6.71 2.57
C LYS A 74 13.20 -7.42 1.34
N LYS A 75 12.81 -8.67 1.14
CA LYS A 75 13.09 -9.47 -0.07
C LYS A 75 11.81 -9.53 -0.91
N ILE A 76 11.85 -8.99 -2.12
CA ILE A 76 10.69 -8.98 -3.03
C ILE A 76 10.61 -10.32 -3.76
N MET A 77 9.61 -11.12 -3.41
CA MET A 77 9.38 -12.45 -3.97
C MET A 77 8.53 -12.37 -5.25
N GLU A 78 7.46 -11.58 -5.20
CA GLU A 78 6.61 -11.26 -6.34
C GLU A 78 6.46 -9.74 -6.41
N LYS A 79 6.72 -9.16 -7.59
CA LYS A 79 6.58 -7.72 -7.79
C LYS A 79 5.11 -7.37 -7.88
N GLY A 80 4.68 -6.34 -7.16
CA GLY A 80 3.33 -5.81 -7.29
C GLY A 80 3.11 -5.05 -8.59
N GLU A 81 1.84 -4.80 -8.87
CA GLU A 81 1.34 -4.07 -10.03
C GLU A 81 1.34 -2.56 -9.80
N ARG A 82 1.29 -1.80 -10.90
CA ARG A 82 1.26 -0.33 -10.90
C ARG A 82 2.44 0.28 -10.11
N ASN A 83 2.47 1.60 -9.99
CA ASN A 83 3.53 2.30 -9.24
C ASN A 83 3.03 2.91 -7.92
N GLU A 84 1.73 2.85 -7.68
CA GLU A 84 1.09 3.37 -6.46
C GLU A 84 1.48 2.54 -5.24
N ARG A 85 1.50 3.22 -4.09
CA ARG A 85 1.78 2.66 -2.77
C ARG A 85 0.81 3.27 -1.77
N PRO A 86 0.46 2.54 -0.70
CA PRO A 86 -0.44 3.07 0.30
C PRO A 86 0.20 4.24 1.08
N SER A 87 -0.62 5.23 1.40
CA SER A 87 -0.32 6.35 2.29
C SER A 87 -0.74 6.04 3.74
N ASP A 88 -0.41 6.91 4.70
CA ASP A 88 -0.77 6.73 6.11
C ASP A 88 -2.29 6.71 6.36
N LEU A 89 -3.10 7.38 5.52
CA LEU A 89 -4.54 7.40 5.69
C LEU A 89 -5.22 6.17 5.07
N ASP A 90 -4.54 5.46 4.17
CA ASP A 90 -5.17 4.41 3.37
C ASP A 90 -5.56 3.19 4.22
N GLU A 91 -6.63 2.53 3.82
CA GLU A 91 -7.00 1.23 4.38
C GLU A 91 -6.37 0.13 3.53
N VAL A 92 -5.53 -0.70 4.14
CA VAL A 92 -4.81 -1.78 3.45
C VAL A 92 -5.44 -3.13 3.80
N LEU A 93 -5.51 -4.02 2.81
CA LEU A 93 -5.81 -5.45 2.99
C LEU A 93 -4.51 -6.23 2.81
N VAL A 94 -4.09 -6.93 3.86
CA VAL A 94 -2.85 -7.71 3.85
C VAL A 94 -3.07 -9.16 4.24
N LYS A 95 -2.22 -10.04 3.71
CA LYS A 95 -2.04 -11.39 4.25
C LYS A 95 -0.64 -11.49 4.82
N TYR A 96 -0.49 -12.11 5.98
CA TYR A 96 0.81 -12.29 6.59
C TYR A 96 0.91 -13.60 7.36
N GLN A 97 2.16 -14.08 7.47
CA GLN A 97 2.57 -15.12 8.40
C GLN A 97 3.88 -14.69 9.03
N VAL A 98 3.93 -14.68 10.37
CA VAL A 98 5.08 -14.27 11.16
C VAL A 98 5.66 -15.52 11.84
N ALA A 99 6.96 -15.73 11.67
CA ALA A 99 7.69 -16.85 12.24
C ALA A 99 8.94 -16.38 13.00
N LEU A 100 9.35 -17.15 14.01
CA LEU A 100 10.67 -17.05 14.62
C LEU A 100 11.75 -17.56 13.65
N ALA A 101 13.02 -17.40 14.04
CA ALA A 101 14.17 -17.88 13.27
C ALA A 101 14.19 -19.40 13.07
N ASP A 102 13.59 -20.16 13.99
CA ASP A 102 13.46 -21.62 13.94
C ASP A 102 12.25 -22.10 13.12
N GLY A 103 11.43 -21.19 12.59
CA GLY A 103 10.23 -21.49 11.80
C GLY A 103 8.94 -21.58 12.61
N THR A 104 8.97 -21.42 13.94
CA THR A 104 7.76 -21.40 14.78
C THR A 104 6.85 -20.23 14.40
N ILE A 105 5.60 -20.51 14.03
CA ILE A 105 4.62 -19.48 13.66
C ILE A 105 4.06 -18.81 14.92
N VAL A 106 4.11 -17.48 14.97
CA VAL A 106 3.71 -16.65 16.12
C VAL A 106 2.59 -15.65 15.81
N ALA A 107 2.25 -15.48 14.53
CA ALA A 107 1.04 -14.79 14.10
C ALA A 107 0.72 -15.15 12.63
N LYS A 108 -0.56 -15.20 12.26
CA LYS A 108 -1.01 -15.36 10.87
C LYS A 108 -2.34 -14.64 10.66
N ALA A 109 -2.53 -13.98 9.52
CA ALA A 109 -3.84 -13.50 9.08
C ALA A 109 -4.76 -14.68 8.69
N SER A 110 -6.07 -14.43 8.65
CA SER A 110 -7.02 -15.37 8.02
C SER A 110 -6.75 -15.46 6.51
N GLU A 111 -7.38 -16.45 5.85
CA GLU A 111 -7.28 -16.61 4.40
C GLU A 111 -7.92 -15.44 3.63
N GLU A 112 -8.88 -14.73 4.25
CA GLU A 112 -9.49 -13.50 3.70
C GLU A 112 -8.56 -12.29 3.80
N GLY A 113 -7.54 -12.36 4.67
CA GLY A 113 -6.64 -11.26 4.99
C GLY A 113 -7.11 -10.44 6.18
N TYR A 114 -6.42 -9.32 6.42
CA TYR A 114 -6.72 -8.41 7.51
C TYR A 114 -6.72 -6.98 6.98
N GLU A 115 -7.81 -6.25 7.22
CA GLU A 115 -7.95 -4.84 6.87
C GLU A 115 -7.62 -3.94 8.06
N PHE A 116 -6.84 -2.89 7.82
CA PHE A 116 -6.57 -1.84 8.81
C PHE A 116 -6.11 -0.55 8.14
N TYR A 117 -6.23 0.58 8.84
CA TYR A 117 -5.67 1.86 8.39
C TYR A 117 -4.17 1.92 8.70
N VAL A 118 -3.35 2.33 7.72
CA VAL A 118 -1.89 2.37 7.85
C VAL A 118 -1.44 3.16 9.09
N LYS A 119 -2.05 4.31 9.37
CA LYS A 119 -1.78 5.17 10.53
C LYS A 119 -2.01 4.48 11.89
N ASP A 120 -2.95 3.55 11.97
CA ASP A 120 -3.29 2.85 13.21
C ASP A 120 -2.28 1.73 13.50
N GLY A 121 -1.60 1.28 12.44
CA GLY A 121 -0.61 0.20 12.49
C GLY A 121 -1.23 -1.17 12.77
N HIS A 122 -0.39 -2.20 12.66
CA HIS A 122 -0.82 -3.56 12.98
C HIS A 122 0.37 -4.43 13.41
N LEU A 123 0.15 -5.25 14.44
CA LEU A 123 1.12 -6.14 15.12
C LEU A 123 2.38 -5.47 15.72
N PHE A 124 3.20 -4.84 14.89
CA PHE A 124 4.46 -4.21 15.26
C PHE A 124 4.94 -3.21 14.19
N PRO A 125 5.82 -2.25 14.54
CA PRO A 125 6.20 -1.14 13.66
C PRO A 125 6.75 -1.53 12.28
N ALA A 126 7.44 -2.67 12.15
CA ALA A 126 8.00 -3.10 10.87
C ALA A 126 6.94 -3.37 9.80
N LEU A 127 5.73 -3.79 10.19
CA LEU A 127 4.69 -4.18 9.25
C LEU A 127 4.23 -2.97 8.42
N THR A 128 3.83 -1.88 9.09
CA THR A 128 3.46 -0.62 8.44
C THR A 128 4.62 -0.03 7.62
N LYS A 129 5.84 -0.03 8.18
CA LYS A 129 7.05 0.45 7.47
C LYS A 129 7.32 -0.33 6.19
N ALA A 130 7.02 -1.62 6.15
CA ALA A 130 7.12 -2.41 4.94
C ALA A 130 6.00 -2.09 3.95
N ILE A 131 4.75 -2.04 4.41
CA ILE A 131 3.56 -1.86 3.58
C ILE A 131 3.61 -0.56 2.76
N VAL A 132 4.04 0.56 3.34
CA VAL A 132 4.16 1.84 2.61
C VAL A 132 5.23 1.83 1.51
N THR A 133 6.08 0.79 1.47
CA THR A 133 7.06 0.58 0.38
C THR A 133 6.59 -0.43 -0.65
N MET A 134 5.45 -1.09 -0.41
CA MET A 134 4.92 -2.17 -1.23
C MET A 134 3.89 -1.65 -2.24
N LYS A 135 3.76 -2.39 -3.33
CA LYS A 135 2.74 -2.20 -4.36
C LYS A 135 1.61 -3.21 -4.22
N ARG A 136 0.46 -2.93 -4.83
CA ARG A 136 -0.68 -3.86 -4.88
C ARG A 136 -0.24 -5.22 -5.48
N GLY A 137 -0.58 -6.32 -4.82
CA GLY A 137 -0.16 -7.68 -5.17
C GLY A 137 1.31 -8.00 -4.87
N GLU A 138 2.11 -7.10 -4.30
CA GLU A 138 3.51 -7.38 -3.96
C GLU A 138 3.58 -8.41 -2.82
N LYS A 139 4.36 -9.47 -3.01
CA LYS A 139 4.67 -10.46 -1.97
C LYS A 139 6.13 -10.37 -1.57
N VAL A 140 6.39 -10.31 -0.28
CA VAL A 140 7.72 -10.10 0.28
C VAL A 140 8.00 -11.05 1.43
N LYS A 141 9.29 -11.34 1.62
CA LYS A 141 9.83 -11.91 2.86
C LYS A 141 10.60 -10.84 3.61
N LEU A 142 10.22 -10.56 4.84
CA LEU A 142 10.91 -9.63 5.72
C LEU A 142 11.78 -10.39 6.72
N ILE A 143 12.96 -9.87 7.01
CA ILE A 143 13.74 -10.20 8.21
C ILE A 143 13.70 -8.95 9.08
N VAL A 144 13.10 -9.07 10.27
CA VAL A 144 12.80 -7.95 11.16
C VAL A 144 13.60 -8.10 12.45
N GLN A 145 14.46 -7.12 12.72
CA GLN A 145 15.22 -7.05 13.97
C GLN A 145 14.30 -6.65 15.14
N PRO A 146 14.64 -7.04 16.38
CA PRO A 146 13.77 -6.87 17.55
C PRO A 146 13.28 -5.42 17.75
N LYS A 147 14.14 -4.44 17.47
CA LYS A 147 13.82 -3.00 17.58
C LYS A 147 12.59 -2.54 16.76
N TYR A 148 12.22 -3.28 15.72
CA TYR A 148 11.05 -3.00 14.89
C TYR A 148 9.93 -4.04 15.06
N ALA A 149 10.09 -4.95 16.01
CA ALA A 149 9.14 -5.98 16.40
C ALA A 149 8.75 -5.79 17.88
N PHE A 150 9.12 -6.74 18.74
CA PHE A 150 8.75 -6.79 20.15
C PHE A 150 9.88 -6.45 21.12
N GLY A 151 11.02 -6.00 20.60
CA GLY A 151 12.14 -5.49 21.39
C GLY A 151 12.69 -6.48 22.42
N ASP A 152 13.17 -5.93 23.53
CA ASP A 152 13.71 -6.62 24.70
C ASP A 152 12.64 -7.24 25.60
N LYS A 153 11.36 -6.92 25.38
CA LYS A 153 10.24 -7.46 26.15
C LYS A 153 9.70 -8.76 25.56
N GLY A 154 9.75 -8.90 24.23
CA GLY A 154 9.05 -10.00 23.56
C GLY A 154 7.53 -9.82 23.62
N LYS A 155 6.79 -10.92 23.47
CA LYS A 155 5.33 -10.96 23.53
C LYS A 155 4.88 -12.23 24.24
N GLU A 156 3.96 -12.12 25.18
CA GLU A 156 3.35 -13.29 25.79
C GLU A 156 2.52 -14.09 24.78
N ALA A 157 2.28 -15.37 25.09
CA ALA A 157 1.41 -16.21 24.28
C ALA A 157 -0.01 -15.62 24.23
N THR A 158 -0.67 -15.75 23.08
CA THR A 158 -2.07 -15.38 22.88
C THR A 158 -2.82 -16.59 22.33
N ASP A 159 -4.15 -16.59 22.39
CA ASP A 159 -4.94 -17.72 21.89
C ASP A 159 -4.52 -18.10 20.45
N GLY A 160 -4.06 -19.34 20.29
CA GLY A 160 -3.61 -19.90 19.01
C GLY A 160 -2.14 -19.67 18.62
N PHE A 161 -1.36 -18.88 19.36
CA PHE A 161 0.05 -18.61 19.03
C PHE A 161 0.99 -18.60 20.26
N PRO A 162 2.20 -19.19 20.17
CA PRO A 162 3.16 -19.23 21.26
C PRO A 162 3.74 -17.84 21.57
N SER A 163 4.41 -17.72 22.71
CA SER A 163 5.12 -16.50 23.09
C SER A 163 6.29 -16.21 22.14
N ILE A 164 6.63 -14.93 22.04
CA ILE A 164 7.80 -14.43 21.32
C ILE A 164 8.83 -14.04 22.37
N PRO A 165 10.00 -14.70 22.42
CA PRO A 165 11.04 -14.35 23.38
C PRO A 165 11.57 -12.91 23.19
N PRO A 166 12.08 -12.28 24.27
CA PRO A 166 12.92 -11.08 24.18
C PRO A 166 13.97 -11.16 23.07
N ASN A 167 14.19 -10.05 22.38
CA ASN A 167 15.22 -9.88 21.35
C ASN A 167 15.12 -10.87 20.18
N SER A 168 13.92 -11.38 19.89
CA SER A 168 13.69 -12.29 18.75
C SER A 168 13.74 -11.56 17.41
N VAL A 169 14.48 -12.13 16.45
CA VAL A 169 14.39 -11.79 15.03
C VAL A 169 13.17 -12.51 14.45
N LEU A 170 12.36 -11.79 13.66
CA LEU A 170 11.18 -12.36 13.01
C LEU A 170 11.37 -12.46 11.50
N ASN A 171 10.90 -13.58 10.95
CA ASN A 171 10.70 -13.77 9.51
C ASN A 171 9.23 -13.55 9.19
N VAL A 172 8.92 -12.65 8.26
CA VAL A 172 7.53 -12.34 7.90
C VAL A 172 7.32 -12.61 6.42
N GLU A 173 6.39 -13.49 6.08
CA GLU A 173 5.81 -13.56 4.74
C GLU A 173 4.65 -12.57 4.71
N LEU A 174 4.68 -11.61 3.78
CA LEU A 174 3.72 -10.52 3.70
C LEU A 174 3.28 -10.29 2.25
N GLU A 175 1.98 -10.18 2.06
CA GLU A 175 1.34 -9.80 0.80
C GLU A 175 0.49 -8.56 1.03
N LEU A 176 0.71 -7.52 0.22
CA LEU A 176 -0.21 -6.39 0.12
C LEU A 176 -1.24 -6.72 -0.95
N VAL A 177 -2.39 -7.26 -0.55
CA VAL A 177 -3.43 -7.72 -1.48
C VAL A 177 -4.02 -6.53 -2.22
N SER A 178 -4.46 -5.52 -1.46
CA SER A 178 -5.08 -4.31 -1.98
C SER A 178 -5.00 -3.18 -0.97
N PHE A 179 -5.30 -1.96 -1.40
CA PHE A 179 -5.59 -0.85 -0.51
C PHE A 179 -6.67 0.06 -1.10
N LYS A 180 -7.37 0.79 -0.25
CA LYS A 180 -8.39 1.78 -0.60
C LYS A 180 -7.83 3.16 -0.20
N PRO A 181 -7.51 4.03 -1.18
CA PRO A 181 -6.98 5.35 -0.88
C PRO A 181 -7.95 6.16 -0.02
N VAL A 182 -7.42 6.88 0.98
CA VAL A 182 -8.20 7.79 1.81
C VAL A 182 -7.60 9.18 1.73
N ILE A 183 -8.42 10.14 1.34
CA ILE A 183 -8.03 11.52 1.10
C ILE A 183 -8.68 12.40 2.17
N ASP A 184 -7.88 13.17 2.90
CA ASP A 184 -8.37 14.32 3.67
C ASP A 184 -8.68 15.45 2.68
N VAL A 185 -9.95 15.57 2.31
CA VAL A 185 -10.42 16.47 1.25
C VAL A 185 -10.24 17.93 1.65
N THR A 186 -10.35 18.22 2.95
CA THR A 186 -10.31 19.57 3.51
C THR A 186 -8.94 19.95 4.07
N GLY A 187 -8.09 18.96 4.34
CA GLY A 187 -6.75 19.14 4.94
C GLY A 187 -6.77 19.47 6.42
N ASP A 188 -7.95 19.55 7.03
CA ASP A 188 -8.17 19.80 8.46
C ASP A 188 -8.72 18.55 9.18
N SER A 189 -8.72 17.39 8.51
CA SER A 189 -9.16 16.10 9.03
C SER A 189 -10.63 16.03 9.43
N LYS A 190 -11.48 16.83 8.77
CA LYS A 190 -12.93 16.86 8.99
C LYS A 190 -13.75 16.26 7.85
N VAL A 191 -13.18 16.11 6.66
CA VAL A 191 -13.83 15.42 5.54
C VAL A 191 -12.87 14.42 4.92
N PHE A 192 -13.18 13.14 5.09
CA PHE A 192 -12.42 12.05 4.48
C PHE A 192 -13.18 11.44 3.32
N LYS A 193 -12.50 11.24 2.19
CA LYS A 193 -13.00 10.47 1.04
C LYS A 193 -12.19 9.19 0.90
N LYS A 194 -12.82 8.05 1.14
CA LYS A 194 -12.27 6.71 0.90
C LYS A 194 -12.74 6.19 -0.45
N ILE A 195 -11.82 5.99 -1.38
CA ILE A 195 -12.14 5.49 -2.72
C ILE A 195 -12.43 3.99 -2.64
N LEU A 196 -13.67 3.60 -2.93
CA LEU A 196 -14.12 2.20 -2.97
C LEU A 196 -13.88 1.58 -4.35
N LYS A 197 -14.11 2.39 -5.40
CA LYS A 197 -13.86 2.05 -6.79
C LYS A 197 -13.26 3.26 -7.49
N GLU A 198 -12.10 3.06 -8.12
CA GLU A 198 -11.47 4.09 -8.95
C GLU A 198 -12.37 4.46 -10.13
N GLY A 199 -12.50 5.76 -10.38
CA GLY A 199 -13.11 6.26 -11.60
C GLY A 199 -12.16 6.22 -12.80
N GLU A 200 -12.70 6.57 -13.96
CA GLU A 200 -12.02 6.52 -15.25
C GLU A 200 -11.51 7.90 -15.67
N GLY A 201 -10.49 7.90 -16.53
CA GLY A 201 -9.90 9.11 -17.09
C GLY A 201 -8.91 9.82 -16.16
N ALA A 202 -8.31 10.89 -16.70
CA ALA A 202 -7.32 11.70 -15.99
C ALA A 202 -7.92 12.95 -15.34
N LEU A 203 -9.17 13.29 -15.65
CA LEU A 203 -9.84 14.49 -15.18
C LEU A 203 -10.72 14.17 -13.98
N VAL A 204 -10.72 15.08 -13.01
CA VAL A 204 -11.71 15.16 -11.92
C VAL A 204 -12.69 16.28 -12.22
N ALA A 205 -13.86 16.25 -11.55
CA ALA A 205 -14.92 17.24 -11.69
C ALA A 205 -14.37 18.67 -11.65
N ASN A 206 -13.63 19.05 -10.59
CA ASN A 206 -13.13 20.40 -10.26
C ASN A 206 -14.21 21.41 -9.83
N GLU A 207 -13.77 22.62 -9.43
CA GLU A 207 -14.64 23.73 -8.99
C GLU A 207 -15.41 24.32 -10.19
N GLY A 208 -16.70 24.62 -9.99
CA GLY A 208 -17.60 25.14 -11.03
C GLY A 208 -18.12 24.09 -12.03
N ALA A 209 -17.79 22.81 -11.84
CA ALA A 209 -18.26 21.74 -12.71
C ALA A 209 -19.71 21.37 -12.40
N ALA A 210 -20.50 21.16 -13.45
CA ALA A 210 -21.81 20.54 -13.33
C ALA A 210 -21.62 19.03 -13.14
N VAL A 211 -21.98 18.51 -11.97
CA VAL A 211 -21.81 17.09 -11.62
C VAL A 211 -23.16 16.38 -11.51
N THR A 212 -23.17 15.10 -11.84
CA THR A 212 -24.30 14.20 -11.67
C THR A 212 -23.87 13.05 -10.77
N ILE A 213 -24.50 12.92 -9.59
CA ILE A 213 -24.14 11.90 -8.59
C ILE A 213 -25.35 11.08 -8.14
N SER A 214 -25.09 9.85 -7.72
CA SER A 214 -26.01 9.09 -6.86
C SER A 214 -25.37 8.90 -5.49
N TYR A 215 -26.18 8.81 -4.43
CA TYR A 215 -25.68 8.52 -3.10
C TYR A 215 -26.73 7.93 -2.16
N ILE A 216 -26.21 7.29 -1.11
CA ILE A 216 -26.95 6.93 0.10
C ILE A 216 -26.24 7.62 1.28
N ALA A 217 -26.99 8.29 2.14
CA ALA A 217 -26.44 9.01 3.29
C ALA A 217 -27.04 8.53 4.62
N TRP A 218 -26.18 8.30 5.61
CA TRP A 218 -26.56 7.77 6.91
C TRP A 218 -25.75 8.37 8.07
N LEU A 219 -26.31 8.25 9.28
CA LEU A 219 -25.67 8.61 10.55
C LEU A 219 -24.73 7.50 11.03
N GLU A 220 -23.84 7.79 11.97
CA GLU A 220 -22.92 6.80 12.53
C GLU A 220 -23.61 5.57 13.17
N ASP A 221 -24.86 5.72 13.61
CA ASP A 221 -25.67 4.62 14.15
C ASP A 221 -26.28 3.71 13.06
N GLY A 222 -26.06 4.03 11.78
CA GLY A 222 -26.58 3.31 10.63
C GLY A 222 -27.92 3.84 10.10
N THR A 223 -28.52 4.85 10.73
CA THR A 223 -29.80 5.43 10.28
C THR A 223 -29.61 6.15 8.94
N VAL A 224 -30.22 5.61 7.88
CA VAL A 224 -30.26 6.25 6.56
C VAL A 224 -31.24 7.41 6.57
N PHE A 225 -30.77 8.62 6.24
CA PHE A 225 -31.59 9.83 6.26
C PHE A 225 -31.91 10.36 4.85
N GLU A 226 -31.12 10.00 3.83
CA GLU A 226 -31.36 10.44 2.45
C GLU A 226 -30.79 9.45 1.42
N ARG A 227 -31.44 9.39 0.25
CA ARG A 227 -31.05 8.60 -0.92
C ARG A 227 -31.35 9.40 -2.19
N LYS A 228 -30.39 9.52 -3.11
CA LYS A 228 -30.58 10.15 -4.44
C LYS A 228 -29.95 9.29 -5.52
N GLY A 229 -30.60 9.18 -6.68
CA GLY A 229 -30.05 8.44 -7.83
C GLY A 229 -29.89 6.92 -7.66
N VAL A 230 -30.49 6.33 -6.62
CA VAL A 230 -30.47 4.89 -6.34
C VAL A 230 -31.85 4.28 -6.56
N ASP A 231 -31.91 2.96 -6.80
CA ASP A 231 -33.17 2.19 -6.96
C ASP A 231 -34.13 2.77 -8.02
N GLY A 232 -33.59 3.35 -9.10
CA GLY A 232 -34.36 3.97 -10.17
C GLY A 232 -34.83 5.40 -9.88
N GLY A 233 -34.42 5.98 -8.75
CA GLY A 233 -34.62 7.40 -8.44
C GLY A 233 -33.77 8.32 -9.32
N GLN A 234 -34.16 9.60 -9.40
CA GLN A 234 -33.40 10.60 -10.13
C GLN A 234 -32.06 10.92 -9.44
N PRO A 235 -30.93 10.94 -10.18
CA PRO A 235 -29.66 11.43 -9.68
C PRO A 235 -29.75 12.88 -9.20
N LEU A 236 -28.83 13.26 -8.32
CA LEU A 236 -28.66 14.66 -7.94
C LEU A 236 -27.72 15.32 -8.96
N GLU A 237 -28.17 16.43 -9.54
CA GLU A 237 -27.36 17.32 -10.35
C GLU A 237 -27.13 18.62 -9.58
N PHE A 238 -25.88 19.08 -9.54
CA PHE A 238 -25.52 20.36 -8.93
C PHE A 238 -24.22 20.90 -9.54
N ILE A 239 -23.92 22.17 -9.28
CA ILE A 239 -22.66 22.81 -9.66
C ILE A 239 -21.78 22.90 -8.41
N THR A 240 -20.55 22.37 -8.50
CA THR A 240 -19.58 22.44 -7.41
C THR A 240 -19.16 23.89 -7.15
N ASP A 241 -18.85 24.22 -5.89
CA ASP A 241 -18.49 25.59 -5.45
C ASP A 241 -19.61 26.65 -5.60
N GLU A 242 -20.89 26.21 -5.69
CA GLU A 242 -22.06 27.10 -5.72
C GLU A 242 -22.99 26.95 -4.49
N GLU A 243 -22.51 26.32 -3.41
CA GLU A 243 -23.25 26.13 -2.14
C GLU A 243 -24.61 25.41 -2.30
N GLN A 244 -24.77 24.59 -3.35
CA GLN A 244 -26.02 23.89 -3.65
C GLN A 244 -26.24 22.64 -2.77
N VAL A 245 -25.17 22.11 -2.18
CA VAL A 245 -25.18 20.96 -1.26
C VAL A 245 -24.34 21.26 -0.03
N ILE A 246 -24.31 20.34 0.95
CA ILE A 246 -23.46 20.52 2.14
C ILE A 246 -21.98 20.65 1.73
N PRO A 247 -21.18 21.50 2.42
CA PRO A 247 -19.80 21.78 2.02
C PRO A 247 -18.91 20.54 1.88
N GLY A 248 -19.12 19.51 2.68
CA GLY A 248 -18.34 18.27 2.62
C GLY A 248 -18.63 17.43 1.37
N LEU A 249 -19.89 17.38 0.94
CA LEU A 249 -20.27 16.68 -0.29
C LEU A 249 -19.78 17.44 -1.52
N ASP A 250 -19.91 18.77 -1.50
CA ASP A 250 -19.44 19.66 -2.58
C ASP A 250 -17.94 19.48 -2.83
N ARG A 251 -17.13 19.66 -1.78
CA ARG A 251 -15.67 19.51 -1.85
C ARG A 251 -15.25 18.10 -2.24
N ALA A 252 -15.93 17.08 -1.73
CA ALA A 252 -15.62 15.70 -2.10
C ALA A 252 -15.89 15.45 -3.59
N ALA A 253 -17.07 15.84 -4.09
CA ALA A 253 -17.45 15.67 -5.49
C ALA A 253 -16.47 16.36 -6.45
N ALA A 254 -15.97 17.55 -6.10
CA ALA A 254 -14.98 18.28 -6.89
C ALA A 254 -13.66 17.50 -7.10
N THR A 255 -13.35 16.52 -6.24
CA THR A 255 -12.16 15.66 -6.33
C THR A 255 -12.41 14.32 -7.01
N MET A 256 -13.65 14.00 -7.40
CA MET A 256 -14.00 12.69 -7.95
C MET A 256 -13.79 12.61 -9.46
N LYS A 257 -13.41 11.43 -9.93
CA LYS A 257 -13.43 11.06 -11.36
C LYS A 257 -14.78 10.49 -11.77
N LYS A 258 -15.06 10.48 -13.08
CA LYS A 258 -16.25 9.82 -13.62
C LYS A 258 -16.23 8.32 -13.31
N GLY A 259 -17.33 7.78 -12.80
CA GLY A 259 -17.49 6.39 -12.39
C GLY A 259 -16.82 6.03 -11.04
N GLU A 260 -16.23 7.00 -10.34
CA GLU A 260 -15.66 6.78 -9.01
C GLU A 260 -16.77 6.50 -7.99
N GLN A 261 -16.57 5.48 -7.16
CA GLN A 261 -17.39 5.24 -5.97
C GLN A 261 -16.56 5.50 -4.72
N ALA A 262 -17.09 6.29 -3.80
CA ALA A 262 -16.38 6.68 -2.60
C ALA A 262 -17.29 6.71 -1.37
N LEU A 263 -16.70 6.39 -0.22
CA LEU A 263 -17.30 6.59 1.09
C LEU A 263 -16.76 7.89 1.69
N LEU A 264 -17.65 8.82 2.03
CA LEU A 264 -17.32 10.08 2.67
C LEU A 264 -17.64 10.00 4.16
N THR A 265 -16.73 10.46 5.01
CA THR A 265 -17.01 10.77 6.41
C THR A 265 -16.91 12.28 6.57
N VAL A 266 -18.02 12.92 6.96
CA VAL A 266 -18.17 14.38 6.99
C VAL A 266 -18.49 14.83 8.42
N SER A 267 -17.59 15.59 9.02
CA SER A 267 -17.83 16.22 10.32
C SER A 267 -18.88 17.33 10.23
N PRO A 268 -19.53 17.70 11.35
CA PRO A 268 -20.72 18.54 11.30
C PRO A 268 -20.48 19.92 10.69
N GLU A 269 -19.27 20.48 10.80
CA GLU A 269 -18.92 21.79 10.23
C GLU A 269 -18.95 21.83 8.71
N TYR A 270 -18.81 20.66 8.07
CA TYR A 270 -18.97 20.48 6.63
C TYR A 270 -20.28 19.75 6.27
N GLY A 271 -21.12 19.45 7.28
CA GLY A 271 -22.43 18.83 7.14
C GLY A 271 -23.55 19.85 7.43
N PHE A 272 -24.47 19.47 8.32
CA PHE A 272 -25.60 20.32 8.73
C PHE A 272 -25.32 21.20 9.95
N GLY A 273 -24.08 21.22 10.46
CA GLY A 273 -23.69 22.07 11.58
C GLY A 273 -24.44 21.75 12.87
N SER A 274 -24.78 22.79 13.63
CA SER A 274 -25.42 22.71 14.94
C SER A 274 -26.95 22.81 14.89
N VAL A 275 -27.57 22.60 13.71
CA VAL A 275 -29.02 22.65 13.55
C VAL A 275 -29.60 21.28 13.26
N VAL A 276 -30.87 21.10 13.58
CA VAL A 276 -31.66 19.93 13.16
C VAL A 276 -31.89 20.06 11.65
N ALA A 277 -31.69 18.98 10.91
CA ALA A 277 -32.01 18.94 9.48
C ALA A 277 -33.03 17.83 9.17
N GLU A 278 -34.22 18.23 8.72
CA GLU A 278 -35.23 17.29 8.22
C GLU A 278 -34.85 16.81 6.82
N ARG A 279 -34.79 15.50 6.61
CA ARG A 279 -34.46 14.86 5.33
C ARG A 279 -35.55 13.87 4.96
N ASP A 280 -35.50 13.41 3.71
CA ASP A 280 -36.55 12.60 3.09
C ASP A 280 -36.92 11.35 3.93
N LEU A 281 -35.94 10.75 4.63
CA LEU A 281 -36.14 9.48 5.35
C LEU A 281 -36.03 9.60 6.87
N ALA A 282 -35.27 10.58 7.38
CA ALA A 282 -35.07 10.75 8.82
C ALA A 282 -34.65 12.19 9.17
N VAL A 283 -34.72 12.51 10.46
CA VAL A 283 -34.18 13.75 11.01
C VAL A 283 -32.71 13.54 11.34
N VAL A 284 -31.85 14.44 10.87
CA VAL A 284 -30.44 14.52 11.27
C VAL A 284 -30.32 15.41 12.51
N PRO A 285 -29.84 14.88 13.65
CA PRO A 285 -29.61 15.69 14.85
C PRO A 285 -28.51 16.75 14.65
N PRO A 286 -28.52 17.82 15.46
CA PRO A 286 -27.41 18.78 15.52
C PRO A 286 -26.08 18.09 15.77
N SER A 287 -25.02 18.63 15.17
CA SER A 287 -23.63 18.19 15.39
C SER A 287 -23.37 16.72 15.04
N SER A 288 -24.12 16.14 14.09
CA SER A 288 -23.92 14.77 13.62
C SER A 288 -22.79 14.65 12.62
N ASN A 289 -21.92 13.65 12.80
CA ASN A 289 -21.08 13.15 11.72
C ASN A 289 -21.97 12.42 10.71
N LEU A 290 -21.68 12.63 9.43
CA LEU A 290 -22.45 12.06 8.33
C LEU A 290 -21.57 11.11 7.53
N VAL A 291 -22.18 10.04 7.04
CA VAL A 291 -21.53 9.12 6.10
C VAL A 291 -22.31 9.14 4.79
N TYR A 292 -21.59 9.28 3.68
CA TYR A 292 -22.17 9.20 2.33
C TYR A 292 -21.45 8.12 1.53
N GLU A 293 -22.18 7.22 0.90
CA GLU A 293 -21.65 6.42 -0.21
C GLU A 293 -22.09 7.09 -1.52
N VAL A 294 -21.14 7.59 -2.28
CA VAL A 294 -21.36 8.44 -3.46
C VAL A 294 -20.78 7.77 -4.70
N GLU A 295 -21.53 7.77 -5.79
CA GLU A 295 -21.04 7.45 -7.13
C GLU A 295 -21.10 8.69 -8.01
N MET A 296 -19.96 9.04 -8.62
CA MET A 296 -19.88 10.10 -9.62
C MET A 296 -20.31 9.54 -10.98
N LEU A 297 -21.53 9.83 -11.42
CA LEU A 297 -22.07 9.28 -12.67
C LEU A 297 -21.51 10.03 -13.89
N ASP A 298 -21.49 11.36 -13.83
CA ASP A 298 -20.92 12.21 -14.89
C ASP A 298 -20.53 13.60 -14.36
N PHE A 299 -19.72 14.32 -15.14
CA PHE A 299 -19.50 15.75 -14.92
C PHE A 299 -19.17 16.49 -16.23
N VAL A 300 -19.51 17.78 -16.26
CA VAL A 300 -19.18 18.73 -17.33
C VAL A 300 -18.44 19.91 -16.72
N LYS A 301 -17.28 20.25 -17.29
CA LYS A 301 -16.50 21.43 -16.91
C LYS A 301 -16.90 22.67 -17.69
#